data_AF-A0A6P2NRM1-F1
#
_entry.id   AF-A0A6P2NRM1-F1
#
_cell.length_a   1.000
_cell.length_b   1.000
_cell.length_c   1.000
_cell.angle_alpha   90.00
_cell.angle_beta   90.00
_cell.angle_gamma   90.00
#
_symmetry.space_group_name_H-M   'P 1'
#
loop_
_entity.id
_entity.type
_entity.pdbx_description
1 polymer ?
#
loop_
_entity_poly.entity_id
_entity_poly.type
_entity_poly.pdbx_seq_one_letter_code
_entity_poly.pdbx_strand_id
1 'polypeptide(L)'
;MNPQRAFTELSPRLPDDVILTSDSVSCANWYARDLMIRRGMMGSLSGGLASMGAAVPYAIAAKFAYPVRPVIAMVGDGAMLMNNMAELITVAKYWRQWPDPRWICMVLNNEDLNQVTWEQRVTEGDPKLDASQQIPNVPYYRFATLLGLKGIYVDDPEQLGAAWDEALASDRPVVLEVKSDPEVPPLPPHVTLQQAKHFAESLMKGDPREANVIVETARQVLSAVLPGNGGKKES
;
A
#
# COMPACT_ATOMS: atom_id res chain seq x y z
N MET A 1 7.92 4.77 -7.14
CA MET A 1 6.87 5.75 -7.50
C MET A 1 6.02 6.08 -6.28
N ASN A 2 5.25 7.17 -6.28
CA ASN A 2 4.41 7.52 -5.12
C ASN A 2 3.36 6.41 -4.85
N PRO A 3 3.37 5.77 -3.65
CA PRO A 3 2.46 4.67 -3.32
C PRO A 3 0.98 5.05 -3.37
N GLN A 4 0.62 6.31 -3.09
CA GLN A 4 -0.76 6.80 -3.14
C GLN A 4 -1.40 6.65 -4.52
N ARG A 5 -0.58 6.69 -5.58
CA ARG A 5 -1.08 6.55 -6.94
C ARG A 5 -1.70 5.17 -7.18
N ALA A 6 -1.17 4.12 -6.55
CA ALA A 6 -1.74 2.78 -6.66
C ALA A 6 -3.17 2.71 -6.11
N PHE A 7 -3.47 3.42 -5.02
CA PHE A 7 -4.79 3.45 -4.38
C PHE A 7 -5.75 4.39 -5.10
N THR A 8 -5.29 5.58 -5.50
CA THR A 8 -6.13 6.54 -6.22
C THR A 8 -6.52 6.05 -7.62
N GLU A 9 -5.65 5.29 -8.29
CA GLU A 9 -6.01 4.58 -9.54
C GLU A 9 -6.97 3.42 -9.29
N LEU A 10 -6.83 2.70 -8.16
CA LEU A 10 -7.73 1.60 -7.81
C LEU A 10 -9.14 2.09 -7.46
N SER A 11 -9.27 3.18 -6.70
CA SER A 11 -10.52 3.69 -6.13
C SER A 11 -11.70 3.78 -7.13
N PRO A 12 -11.56 4.39 -8.32
CA PRO A 12 -12.63 4.42 -9.32
C PRO A 12 -12.88 3.08 -10.03
N ARG A 13 -11.94 2.12 -9.95
CA ARG A 13 -11.99 0.80 -10.60
C ARG A 13 -12.54 -0.31 -9.71
N LEU A 14 -12.71 -0.04 -8.41
CA LEU A 14 -13.22 -1.04 -7.47
C LEU A 14 -14.56 -1.63 -7.94
N PRO A 15 -14.73 -2.96 -7.96
CA PRO A 15 -16.05 -3.57 -8.13
C PRO A 15 -17.00 -3.20 -6.97
N ASP A 16 -18.29 -3.03 -7.23
CA ASP A 16 -19.24 -2.53 -6.23
C ASP A 16 -19.44 -3.46 -5.01
N ASP A 17 -19.17 -4.75 -5.18
CA ASP A 17 -19.22 -5.77 -4.15
C ASP A 17 -17.84 -6.28 -3.74
N VAL A 18 -16.76 -5.53 -3.96
CA VAL A 18 -15.41 -5.96 -3.55
C VAL A 18 -15.28 -6.10 -2.03
N ILE A 19 -14.47 -7.07 -1.60
CA ILE A 19 -13.99 -7.17 -0.22
C ILE A 19 -12.53 -6.75 -0.19
N LEU A 20 -12.22 -5.74 0.63
CA LEU A 20 -10.90 -5.17 0.77
C LEU A 20 -10.26 -5.65 2.06
N THR A 21 -8.99 -6.04 2.00
CA THR A 21 -8.18 -6.26 3.19
C THR A 21 -6.90 -5.43 3.11
N SER A 22 -6.47 -4.87 4.23
CA SER A 22 -5.21 -4.13 4.31
C SER A 22 -4.34 -4.71 5.40
N ASP A 23 -3.04 -4.74 5.14
CA ASP A 23 -2.07 -4.87 6.22
C ASP A 23 -2.03 -3.56 7.01
N SER A 24 -1.61 -3.68 8.27
CA SER A 24 -1.31 -2.56 9.14
C SER A 24 -0.12 -1.76 8.56
N VAL A 25 0.28 -0.67 9.22
CA VAL A 25 1.46 0.14 8.81
C VAL A 25 1.10 1.07 7.64
N SER A 26 1.99 1.37 6.70
CA SER A 26 1.80 2.41 5.67
C SER A 26 0.63 2.11 4.73
N CYS A 27 0.37 0.83 4.40
CA CYS A 27 -0.78 0.42 3.59
C CYS A 27 -2.11 0.83 4.20
N ALA A 28 -2.27 0.75 5.53
CA ALA A 28 -3.50 1.13 6.20
C ALA A 28 -3.83 2.62 6.03
N ASN A 29 -2.80 3.48 5.98
CA ASN A 29 -2.98 4.92 5.77
C ASN A 29 -3.52 5.22 4.37
N TRP A 30 -2.92 4.63 3.33
CA TRP A 30 -3.37 4.80 1.95
C TRP A 30 -4.74 4.16 1.71
N TYR A 31 -4.96 2.95 2.25
CA TYR A 31 -6.25 2.26 2.24
C TYR A 31 -7.37 3.14 2.83
N ALA A 32 -7.13 3.75 3.99
CA ALA A 32 -8.15 4.52 4.68
C ALA A 32 -8.42 5.89 4.03
N ARG A 33 -7.41 6.50 3.40
CA ARG A 33 -7.49 7.87 2.90
C ARG A 33 -7.86 7.96 1.43
N ASP A 34 -7.37 7.03 0.62
CA ASP A 34 -7.35 7.19 -0.84
C ASP A 34 -8.40 6.28 -1.54
N LEU A 35 -9.03 5.33 -0.83
CA LEU A 35 -10.11 4.51 -1.36
C LEU A 35 -11.49 5.04 -0.98
N MET A 36 -12.36 5.18 -1.98
CA MET A 36 -13.75 5.56 -1.80
C MET A 36 -14.61 4.31 -1.57
N ILE A 37 -14.92 4.01 -0.31
CA ILE A 37 -15.77 2.87 0.07
C ILE A 37 -17.24 3.17 -0.27
N ARG A 38 -17.85 2.28 -1.04
CA ARG A 38 -19.24 2.40 -1.49
C ARG A 38 -20.13 1.35 -0.84
N ARG A 39 -21.44 1.58 -0.90
CA ARG A 39 -22.45 0.63 -0.40
C ARG A 39 -22.28 -0.72 -1.12
N GLY A 40 -22.25 -1.80 -0.33
CA GLY A 40 -22.06 -3.17 -0.84
C GLY A 40 -20.65 -3.70 -0.63
N MET A 41 -19.65 -2.82 -0.51
CA MET A 41 -18.27 -3.20 -0.22
C MET A 41 -18.11 -3.65 1.24
N MET A 42 -17.10 -4.49 1.48
CA MET A 42 -16.63 -4.84 2.82
C MET A 42 -15.14 -4.51 2.93
N GLY A 43 -14.69 -4.18 4.15
CA GLY A 43 -13.29 -3.84 4.42
C GLY A 43 -12.86 -4.38 5.77
N SER A 44 -11.65 -4.92 5.87
CA SER A 44 -11.06 -5.36 7.14
C SER A 44 -9.55 -5.14 7.19
N LEU A 45 -9.04 -4.81 8.37
CA LEU A 45 -7.61 -4.78 8.68
C LEU A 45 -7.42 -5.04 10.17
N SER A 46 -6.20 -5.38 10.59
CA SER A 46 -5.88 -5.58 12.01
C SER A 46 -5.77 -4.23 12.72
N GLY A 47 -6.90 -3.60 13.08
CA GLY A 47 -6.89 -2.25 13.65
C GLY A 47 -6.40 -2.18 15.10
N GLY A 48 -6.96 -3.01 15.99
CA GLY A 48 -6.67 -2.93 17.42
C GLY A 48 -5.28 -3.44 17.82
N LEU A 49 -4.83 -4.54 17.22
CA LEU A 49 -3.49 -5.10 17.46
C LEU A 49 -2.44 -4.53 16.51
N ALA A 50 -2.86 -3.92 15.39
CA ALA A 50 -1.95 -3.41 14.34
C ALA A 50 -0.99 -4.50 13.80
N SER A 51 -1.45 -5.75 13.72
CA SER A 51 -0.60 -6.86 13.28
C SER A 51 -0.29 -6.75 11.79
N MET A 52 0.99 -6.88 11.45
CA MET A 52 1.44 -7.13 10.07
C MET A 52 1.14 -8.59 9.68
N GLY A 53 0.95 -8.84 8.38
CA GLY A 53 0.69 -10.18 7.84
C GLY A 53 -0.76 -10.64 7.95
N ALA A 54 -1.69 -9.73 8.24
CA ALA A 54 -3.11 -10.04 8.43
C ALA A 54 -3.89 -10.00 7.11
N ALA A 55 -3.50 -9.16 6.15
CA ALA A 55 -4.32 -8.89 4.98
C ALA A 55 -4.56 -10.12 4.10
N VAL A 56 -3.51 -10.88 3.79
CA VAL A 56 -3.61 -12.07 2.91
C VAL A 56 -4.42 -13.19 3.58
N PRO A 57 -4.19 -13.57 4.85
CA PRO A 57 -5.07 -14.50 5.55
C PRO A 57 -6.53 -14.04 5.58
N TYR A 58 -6.80 -12.75 5.81
CA TYR A 58 -8.17 -12.21 5.79
C TYR A 58 -8.78 -12.30 4.39
N ALA A 59 -8.00 -12.05 3.33
CA ALA A 59 -8.46 -12.14 1.95
C ALA A 59 -8.77 -13.58 1.55
N ILE A 60 -7.95 -14.54 1.97
CA ILE A 60 -8.21 -15.98 1.77
C ILE A 60 -9.51 -16.37 2.48
N ALA A 61 -9.66 -15.99 3.75
CA ALA A 61 -10.88 -16.25 4.51
C ALA A 61 -12.12 -15.63 3.83
N ALA A 62 -11.99 -14.40 3.32
CA ALA A 62 -13.04 -13.73 2.57
C ALA A 62 -13.45 -14.50 1.31
N LYS A 63 -12.52 -15.12 0.57
CA LYS A 63 -12.87 -15.98 -0.57
C LYS A 63 -13.59 -17.25 -0.17
N PHE A 64 -13.30 -17.83 1.00
CA PHE A 64 -14.06 -18.99 1.46
C PHE A 64 -15.45 -18.60 1.96
N ALA A 65 -15.60 -17.44 2.62
CA ALA A 65 -16.89 -16.97 3.13
C ALA A 65 -17.79 -16.39 2.03
N TYR A 66 -17.22 -15.71 1.04
CA TYR A 66 -17.92 -15.00 -0.03
C TYR A 66 -17.30 -15.33 -1.41
N PRO A 67 -17.42 -16.57 -1.88
CA PRO A 67 -16.62 -17.09 -3.00
C PRO A 67 -16.95 -16.46 -4.36
N VAL A 68 -18.12 -15.82 -4.50
CA VAL A 68 -18.56 -15.10 -5.70
C VAL A 68 -18.10 -13.65 -5.75
N ARG A 69 -17.55 -13.10 -4.66
CA ARG A 69 -17.14 -11.69 -4.59
C ARG A 69 -15.65 -11.54 -4.96
N PRO A 70 -15.24 -10.45 -5.63
CA PRO A 70 -13.84 -10.13 -5.82
C PRO A 70 -13.21 -9.71 -4.48
N VAL A 71 -11.96 -10.09 -4.27
CA VAL A 71 -11.20 -9.77 -3.05
C VAL A 71 -9.87 -9.13 -3.41
N ILE A 72 -9.53 -8.02 -2.75
CA ILE A 72 -8.26 -7.31 -2.94
C ILE A 72 -7.56 -7.15 -1.59
N ALA A 73 -6.36 -7.73 -1.47
CA ALA A 73 -5.45 -7.52 -0.35
C ALA A 73 -4.42 -6.46 -0.70
N MET A 74 -4.19 -5.50 0.20
CA MET A 74 -3.19 -4.44 0.06
C MET A 74 -2.13 -4.63 1.13
N VAL A 75 -0.89 -4.93 0.70
CA VAL A 75 0.19 -5.36 1.59
C VAL A 75 1.49 -4.65 1.29
N GLY A 76 2.34 -4.52 2.29
CA GLY A 76 3.74 -4.12 2.11
C GLY A 76 4.64 -5.34 1.91
N ASP A 77 5.78 -5.13 1.27
CA ASP A 77 6.88 -6.10 1.15
C ASP A 77 7.36 -6.68 2.49
N GLY A 78 7.44 -5.87 3.55
CA GLY A 78 7.76 -6.35 4.90
C GLY A 78 6.77 -7.42 5.38
N ALA A 79 5.47 -7.21 5.15
CA ALA A 79 4.44 -8.20 5.48
C ALA A 79 4.46 -9.40 4.53
N MET A 80 4.89 -9.21 3.27
CA MET A 80 5.17 -10.31 2.35
C MET A 80 6.20 -11.30 2.91
N LEU A 81 7.27 -10.79 3.52
CA LEU A 81 8.33 -11.62 4.10
C LEU A 81 7.98 -12.27 5.44
N MET A 82 6.87 -11.91 6.09
CA MET A 82 6.42 -12.55 7.32
C MET A 82 5.74 -13.90 7.03
N ASN A 83 4.54 -13.87 6.46
CA ASN A 83 3.71 -15.06 6.19
C ASN A 83 3.04 -15.01 4.82
N ASN A 84 2.76 -13.81 4.29
CA ASN A 84 1.92 -13.64 3.10
C ASN A 84 2.50 -14.36 1.86
N MET A 85 3.83 -14.44 1.69
CA MET A 85 4.44 -15.25 0.61
C MET A 85 4.07 -16.74 0.72
N ALA A 86 4.16 -17.33 1.91
CA ALA A 86 3.80 -18.73 2.10
C ALA A 86 2.31 -18.97 1.79
N GLU A 87 1.44 -18.01 2.14
CA GLU A 87 0.02 -18.08 1.87
C GLU A 87 -0.36 -17.97 0.38
N LEU A 88 0.53 -17.49 -0.49
CA LEU A 88 0.32 -17.61 -1.95
C LEU A 88 0.23 -19.07 -2.39
N ILE A 89 0.90 -20.00 -1.70
CA ILE A 89 0.79 -21.44 -1.93
C ILE A 89 -0.62 -21.92 -1.58
N THR A 90 -1.20 -21.41 -0.49
CA THR A 90 -2.59 -21.66 -0.11
C THR A 90 -3.54 -21.18 -1.21
N VAL A 91 -3.37 -19.97 -1.71
CA VAL A 91 -4.18 -19.44 -2.83
C VAL A 91 -4.05 -20.35 -4.05
N ALA A 92 -2.83 -20.69 -4.46
CA ALA A 92 -2.55 -21.57 -5.61
C ALA A 92 -3.23 -22.93 -5.50
N LYS A 93 -3.32 -23.49 -4.28
CA LYS A 93 -3.98 -24.76 -4.00
C LYS A 93 -5.50 -24.71 -4.14
N TYR A 94 -6.14 -23.63 -3.68
CA TYR A 94 -7.59 -23.62 -3.49
C TYR A 94 -8.38 -22.80 -4.52
N TRP A 95 -7.75 -21.87 -5.25
CA TRP A 95 -8.48 -20.85 -6.00
C TRP A 95 -9.45 -21.39 -7.06
N ARG A 96 -9.18 -22.57 -7.64
CA ARG A 96 -10.05 -23.21 -8.63
C ARG A 96 -11.42 -23.64 -8.07
N GLN A 97 -11.60 -23.59 -6.75
CA GLN A 97 -12.86 -23.87 -6.07
C GLN A 97 -13.73 -22.61 -5.93
N TRP A 98 -13.19 -21.42 -6.19
CA TRP A 98 -13.93 -20.16 -6.10
C TRP A 98 -14.63 -19.88 -7.43
N PRO A 99 -15.97 -19.66 -7.45
CA PRO A 99 -16.69 -19.32 -8.68
C PRO A 99 -16.19 -18.02 -9.32
N ASP A 100 -15.84 -17.03 -8.50
CA ASP A 100 -15.12 -15.85 -8.95
C ASP A 100 -13.64 -16.03 -8.61
N PRO A 101 -12.71 -16.06 -9.59
CA PRO A 101 -11.29 -16.29 -9.33
C PRO A 101 -10.54 -15.02 -8.89
N ARG A 102 -11.19 -13.85 -8.87
CA ARG A 102 -10.56 -12.56 -8.58
C ARG A 102 -10.20 -12.48 -7.10
N TRP A 103 -8.97 -12.87 -6.83
CA TRP A 103 -8.24 -12.64 -5.60
C TRP A 103 -6.96 -11.92 -5.99
N ILE A 104 -6.83 -10.65 -5.62
CA ILE A 104 -5.72 -9.79 -6.05
C ILE A 104 -4.94 -9.37 -4.81
N CYS A 105 -3.65 -9.65 -4.78
CA CYS A 105 -2.73 -9.16 -3.75
C CYS A 105 -1.86 -8.05 -4.36
N MET A 106 -2.14 -6.80 -3.99
CA MET A 106 -1.28 -5.68 -4.33
C MET A 106 -0.17 -5.54 -3.29
N VAL A 107 1.07 -5.64 -3.74
CA VAL A 107 2.26 -5.47 -2.90
C VAL A 107 2.88 -4.10 -3.20
N LEU A 108 2.99 -3.25 -2.19
CA LEU A 108 3.88 -2.09 -2.23
C LEU A 108 5.29 -2.54 -1.87
N ASN A 109 6.16 -2.62 -2.86
CA ASN A 109 7.58 -2.96 -2.69
C ASN A 109 8.37 -1.65 -2.64
N ASN A 110 8.84 -1.26 -1.45
CA ASN A 110 9.65 -0.04 -1.23
C ASN A 110 11.01 -0.36 -0.58
N GLU A 111 11.28 -1.63 -0.30
CA GLU A 111 12.50 -2.15 0.32
C GLU A 111 12.73 -1.57 1.73
N ASP A 112 11.65 -1.17 2.44
CA ASP A 112 11.72 -0.46 3.70
C ASP A 112 10.55 -0.74 4.66
N LEU A 113 10.83 -0.84 5.96
CA LEU A 113 9.81 -0.71 7.01
C LEU A 113 9.36 0.76 7.15
N ASN A 114 8.72 1.26 6.10
CA ASN A 114 8.46 2.67 5.83
C ASN A 114 7.83 3.43 7.00
N GLN A 115 6.83 2.88 7.67
CA GLN A 115 6.23 3.54 8.83
C GLN A 115 7.21 3.69 10.00
N VAL A 116 8.06 2.70 10.27
CA VAL A 116 9.07 2.77 11.34
C VAL A 116 10.07 3.86 11.02
N THR A 117 10.55 3.91 9.77
CA THR A 117 11.43 4.98 9.26
C THR A 117 10.80 6.36 9.48
N TRP A 118 9.53 6.53 9.12
CA TRP A 118 8.84 7.82 9.24
C TRP A 118 8.46 8.16 10.69
N GLU A 119 8.11 7.19 11.52
CA GLU A 119 7.86 7.41 12.95
C GLU A 119 9.12 7.85 13.68
N GLN A 120 10.27 7.21 13.43
CA GLN A 120 11.55 7.64 14.02
C GLN A 120 11.94 9.04 13.57
N ARG A 121 11.84 9.33 12.26
CA ARG A 121 12.14 10.66 11.72
C ARG A 121 11.23 11.76 12.27
N VAL A 122 9.92 11.52 12.34
CA VAL A 122 8.91 12.55 12.63
C VAL A 122 8.62 12.66 14.13
N THR A 123 8.70 11.57 14.88
CA THR A 123 8.37 11.54 16.32
C THR A 123 9.61 11.69 17.17
N GLU A 124 10.70 11.00 16.82
CA GLU A 124 11.93 10.93 17.63
C GLU A 124 13.02 11.87 17.11
N GLY A 125 12.90 12.34 15.87
CA GLY A 125 13.92 13.15 15.21
C GLY A 125 15.19 12.36 14.93
N ASP A 126 15.08 11.03 14.84
CA ASP A 126 16.20 10.13 14.62
C ASP A 126 16.28 9.70 13.15
N PRO A 127 17.50 9.58 12.60
CA PRO A 127 17.69 9.14 11.24
C PRO A 127 17.30 7.67 11.10
N LYS A 128 17.05 7.26 9.85
CA LYS A 128 16.80 5.86 9.51
C LYS A 128 17.94 4.95 10.00
N LEU A 129 17.60 3.79 10.57
CA LEU A 129 18.54 2.73 10.92
C LEU A 129 18.48 1.58 9.91
N ASP A 130 19.31 1.63 8.87
CA ASP A 130 19.25 0.64 7.78
C ASP A 130 19.30 -0.83 8.25
N ALA A 131 20.07 -1.13 9.30
CA ALA A 131 20.20 -2.48 9.85
C ALA A 131 18.88 -3.11 10.34
N SER A 132 17.86 -2.30 10.67
CA SER A 132 16.55 -2.78 11.12
C SER A 132 15.43 -2.51 10.11
N GLN A 133 15.51 -1.43 9.33
CA GLN A 133 14.43 -1.03 8.44
C GLN A 133 14.57 -1.53 7.00
N GLN A 134 15.79 -1.87 6.55
CA GLN A 134 16.00 -2.31 5.18
C GLN A 134 15.39 -3.70 4.93
N ILE A 135 14.52 -3.79 3.93
CA ILE A 135 13.87 -5.04 3.50
C ILE A 135 14.52 -5.53 2.21
N PRO A 136 14.90 -6.81 2.09
CA PRO A 136 15.47 -7.33 0.86
C PRO A 136 14.43 -7.33 -0.26
N ASN A 137 14.84 -6.89 -1.45
CA ASN A 137 13.97 -6.93 -2.62
C ASN A 137 13.74 -8.37 -3.09
N VAL A 138 12.48 -8.79 -3.09
CA VAL A 138 12.03 -10.09 -3.61
C VAL A 138 11.02 -9.86 -4.73
N PRO A 139 11.17 -10.51 -5.90
CA PRO A 139 10.21 -10.36 -7.00
C PRO A 139 8.96 -11.22 -6.75
N TYR A 140 8.04 -10.74 -5.92
CA TYR A 140 6.80 -11.40 -5.53
C TYR A 140 5.92 -11.76 -6.73
N TYR A 141 5.87 -10.91 -7.77
CA TYR A 141 5.13 -11.23 -9.01
C TYR A 141 5.68 -12.49 -9.72
N ARG A 142 7.00 -12.70 -9.69
CA ARG A 142 7.63 -13.91 -10.26
C ARG A 142 7.33 -15.12 -9.41
N PHE A 143 7.37 -14.98 -8.09
CA PHE A 143 7.00 -16.05 -7.17
C PHE A 143 5.54 -16.50 -7.40
N ALA A 144 4.62 -15.56 -7.58
CA ALA A 144 3.23 -15.86 -7.96
C ALA A 144 3.14 -16.64 -9.27
N THR A 145 3.93 -16.24 -10.28
CA THR A 145 4.00 -16.92 -11.59
C THR A 145 4.48 -18.37 -11.45
N LEU A 146 5.48 -18.63 -10.59
CA LEU A 146 5.98 -19.99 -10.30
C LEU A 146 4.90 -20.89 -9.68
N LEU A 147 3.96 -20.31 -8.93
CA LEU A 147 2.82 -21.02 -8.33
C LEU A 147 1.63 -21.20 -9.30
N GLY A 148 1.75 -20.72 -10.54
CA GLY A 148 0.68 -20.76 -11.55
C GLY A 148 -0.39 -19.67 -11.36
N LEU A 149 -0.12 -18.69 -10.49
CA LEU A 149 -0.91 -17.47 -10.37
C LEU A 149 -0.45 -16.44 -11.41
N LYS A 150 -1.20 -15.35 -11.58
CA LYS A 150 -0.77 -14.24 -12.43
C LYS A 150 0.13 -13.30 -11.62
N GLY A 151 1.28 -12.95 -12.17
CA GLY A 151 2.16 -11.91 -11.63
C GLY A 151 2.18 -10.69 -12.54
N ILE A 152 1.97 -9.51 -11.98
CA ILE A 152 2.08 -8.22 -12.68
C ILE A 152 3.07 -7.37 -11.89
N TYR A 153 4.01 -6.72 -12.59
CA TYR A 153 4.98 -5.80 -12.00
C TYR A 153 4.82 -4.43 -12.62
N VAL A 154 4.84 -3.39 -11.79
CA VAL A 154 4.69 -1.99 -12.21
C VAL A 154 5.79 -1.15 -11.57
N ASP A 155 6.67 -0.58 -12.39
CA ASP A 155 7.71 0.39 -11.99
C ASP A 155 7.52 1.77 -12.62
N ASP A 156 6.56 1.90 -13.54
CA ASP A 156 6.11 3.16 -14.15
C ASP A 156 4.71 3.53 -13.66
N PRO A 157 4.53 4.70 -13.02
CA PRO A 157 3.23 5.09 -12.49
C PRO A 157 2.15 5.32 -13.56
N GLU A 158 2.51 5.58 -14.83
CA GLU A 158 1.53 5.69 -15.92
C GLU A 158 0.89 4.34 -16.29
N GLN A 159 1.51 3.23 -15.89
CA GLN A 159 1.01 1.88 -16.18
C GLN A 159 0.07 1.35 -15.09
N LEU A 160 -0.06 2.04 -13.95
CA LEU A 160 -0.87 1.58 -12.81
C LEU A 160 -2.34 1.37 -13.19
N GLY A 161 -2.93 2.29 -13.96
CA GLY A 161 -4.32 2.17 -14.38
C GLY A 161 -4.56 0.90 -15.20
N ALA A 162 -3.73 0.68 -16.22
CA ALA A 162 -3.79 -0.50 -17.08
C ALA A 162 -3.51 -1.80 -16.32
N ALA A 163 -2.55 -1.78 -15.38
CA ALA A 163 -2.23 -2.93 -14.54
C ALA A 163 -3.40 -3.31 -13.61
N TRP A 164 -4.13 -2.33 -13.08
CA TRP A 164 -5.35 -2.58 -12.33
C TRP A 164 -6.46 -3.17 -13.19
N ASP A 165 -6.68 -2.61 -14.38
CA ASP A 165 -7.66 -3.12 -15.32
C ASP A 165 -7.34 -4.59 -15.70
N GLU A 166 -6.07 -4.89 -15.93
CA GLU A 166 -5.57 -6.24 -16.20
C GLU A 166 -5.75 -7.20 -15.01
N ALA A 167 -5.47 -6.73 -13.79
CA ALA A 167 -5.63 -7.53 -12.58
C ALA A 167 -7.11 -7.86 -12.31
N LEU A 168 -8.00 -6.87 -12.47
CA LEU A 168 -9.44 -7.00 -12.24
C LEU A 168 -10.14 -7.85 -13.30
N ALA A 169 -9.61 -7.90 -14.52
CA ALA A 169 -10.10 -8.74 -15.61
C ALA A 169 -9.49 -10.16 -15.64
N SER A 170 -8.59 -10.49 -14.70
CA SER A 170 -7.86 -11.75 -14.70
C SER A 170 -8.77 -12.97 -14.48
N ASP A 171 -8.44 -14.07 -15.18
CA ASP A 171 -9.10 -15.38 -15.08
C ASP A 171 -8.62 -16.23 -13.88
N ARG A 172 -7.65 -15.71 -13.12
CA ARG A 172 -6.99 -16.37 -12.00
C ARG A 172 -6.51 -15.35 -10.97
N PRO A 173 -6.15 -15.77 -9.74
CA PRO A 173 -5.60 -14.87 -8.73
C PRO A 173 -4.33 -14.15 -9.21
N VAL A 174 -4.16 -12.92 -8.74
CA VAL A 174 -3.12 -12.00 -9.20
C VAL A 174 -2.28 -11.52 -8.04
N VAL A 175 -0.96 -11.46 -8.23
CA VAL A 175 -0.07 -10.63 -7.41
C VAL A 175 0.35 -9.44 -8.27
N LEU A 176 -0.09 -8.25 -7.87
CA LEU A 176 0.26 -6.97 -8.48
C LEU A 176 1.35 -6.31 -7.62
N GLU A 177 2.59 -6.41 -8.05
CA GLU A 177 3.71 -5.79 -7.36
C GLU A 177 3.98 -4.39 -7.92
N VAL A 178 3.96 -3.39 -7.04
CA VAL A 178 4.19 -1.99 -7.38
C VAL A 178 5.48 -1.53 -6.73
N LYS A 179 6.46 -1.09 -7.54
CA LYS A 179 7.68 -0.47 -7.04
C LYS A 179 7.40 0.93 -6.50
N SER A 180 7.24 1.04 -5.20
CA SER A 180 6.93 2.28 -4.50
C SER A 180 8.17 2.99 -3.95
N ASP A 181 8.06 4.30 -3.77
CA ASP A 181 9.12 5.13 -3.23
C ASP A 181 9.08 5.11 -1.69
N PRO A 182 10.15 4.66 -1.00
CA PRO A 182 10.22 4.67 0.46
C PRO A 182 10.29 6.08 1.07
N GLU A 183 10.58 7.12 0.28
CA GLU A 183 10.70 8.49 0.76
C GLU A 183 9.37 9.26 0.72
N VAL A 184 8.26 8.61 0.33
CA VAL A 184 6.94 9.21 0.47
C VAL A 184 6.40 8.93 1.88
N PRO A 185 6.09 9.97 2.66
CA PRO A 185 5.77 9.77 4.06
C PRO A 185 4.28 9.42 4.23
N PRO A 186 3.95 8.38 5.01
CA PRO A 186 2.57 8.02 5.32
C PRO A 186 2.03 8.94 6.43
N LEU A 187 2.06 10.26 6.22
CA LEU A 187 1.72 11.24 7.25
C LEU A 187 0.22 11.26 7.55
N PRO A 188 -0.16 11.43 8.82
CA PRO A 188 -1.52 11.75 9.19
C PRO A 188 -1.92 13.12 8.61
N PRO A 189 -3.23 13.37 8.40
CA PRO A 189 -3.71 14.61 7.77
C PRO A 189 -3.40 15.88 8.57
N HIS A 190 -2.96 15.79 9.83
CA HIS A 190 -2.64 16.93 10.68
C HIS A 190 -1.23 16.74 11.23
N VAL A 191 -0.26 17.44 10.63
CA VAL A 191 1.12 17.48 11.13
C VAL A 191 1.25 18.64 12.11
N THR A 192 1.68 18.36 13.33
CA THR A 192 1.91 19.38 14.36
C THR A 192 3.23 20.14 14.11
N LEU A 193 3.36 21.37 14.62
CA LEU A 193 4.60 22.15 14.55
C LEU A 193 5.80 21.43 15.19
N GLN A 194 5.55 20.61 16.22
CA GLN A 194 6.58 19.81 16.88
C GLN A 194 7.11 18.70 15.97
N GLN A 195 6.22 17.98 15.28
CA GLN A 195 6.59 16.96 14.30
C GLN A 195 7.37 17.54 13.12
N ALA A 196 7.02 18.75 12.66
CA ALA A 196 7.80 19.45 11.64
C ALA A 196 9.22 19.79 12.11
N LYS A 197 9.38 20.15 13.39
CA LYS A 197 10.70 20.43 13.98
C LYS A 197 11.56 19.16 14.10
N HIS A 198 10.99 18.07 14.60
CA HIS A 198 11.72 16.79 14.74
C HIS A 198 12.16 16.25 13.37
N PHE A 199 11.33 16.39 12.34
CA PHE A 199 11.71 16.03 10.97
C PHE A 199 12.90 16.87 10.46
N ALA A 200 12.94 18.17 10.77
CA ALA A 200 14.11 18.99 10.42
C ALA A 200 15.37 18.58 11.20
N GLU A 201 15.21 18.16 12.47
CA GLU A 201 16.31 17.66 13.30
C GLU A 201 16.89 16.33 12.77
N SER A 202 16.07 15.40 12.28
CA SER A 202 16.55 14.13 11.71
C SER A 202 17.40 14.34 10.45
N LEU A 203 17.00 15.29 9.59
CA LEU A 203 17.78 15.67 8.41
C LEU A 203 19.15 16.25 8.79
N MET A 204 19.22 17.12 9.80
CA MET A 204 20.49 17.68 10.28
C MET A 204 21.45 16.64 10.87
N LYS A 205 20.92 15.50 11.34
CA LYS A 205 21.71 14.40 11.90
C LYS A 205 22.31 13.46 10.83
N GLY A 206 22.08 13.72 9.54
CA GLY A 206 22.71 13.00 8.42
C GLY A 206 21.89 11.81 7.90
N ASP A 207 20.62 12.06 7.56
CA ASP A 207 19.75 11.02 6.98
C ASP A 207 20.31 10.54 5.61
N PRO A 208 20.40 9.22 5.35
CA PRO A 208 21.08 8.67 4.17
C PRO A 208 20.61 9.17 2.78
N ARG A 209 19.50 9.91 2.66
CA ARG A 209 18.99 10.46 1.37
C ARG A 209 18.43 11.89 1.46
N GLU A 210 19.22 12.82 1.98
CA GLU A 210 18.84 14.22 2.27
C GLU A 210 18.07 14.97 1.16
N ALA A 211 18.47 14.88 -0.12
CA ALA A 211 17.99 15.82 -1.13
C ALA A 211 16.54 15.60 -1.63
N ASN A 212 16.10 14.35 -1.82
CA ASN A 212 14.77 14.06 -2.37
C ASN A 212 13.65 14.19 -1.33
N VAL A 213 13.96 13.80 -0.09
CA VAL A 213 13.06 13.86 1.07
C VAL A 213 12.61 15.28 1.39
N ILE A 214 13.53 16.25 1.29
CA ILE A 214 13.26 17.68 1.55
C ILE A 214 12.27 18.25 0.54
N VAL A 215 12.42 17.92 -0.75
CA VAL A 215 11.58 18.49 -1.83
C VAL A 215 10.15 17.95 -1.77
N GLU A 216 9.96 16.65 -1.59
CA GLU A 216 8.62 16.05 -1.54
C GLU A 216 7.87 16.41 -0.27
N THR A 217 8.55 16.43 0.89
CA THR A 217 7.94 16.85 2.16
C THR A 217 7.57 18.33 2.12
N ALA A 218 8.43 19.20 1.58
CA ALA A 218 8.11 20.61 1.40
C ALA A 218 6.88 20.80 0.50
N ARG A 219 6.75 20.03 -0.59
CA ARG A 219 5.59 20.09 -1.50
C ARG A 219 4.30 19.63 -0.82
N GLN A 220 4.33 18.57 -0.01
CA GLN A 220 3.16 18.08 0.72
C GLN A 220 2.76 19.01 1.88
N VAL A 221 3.71 19.52 2.65
CA VAL A 221 3.44 20.53 3.70
C VAL A 221 2.89 21.81 3.08
N LEU A 222 3.43 22.28 1.96
CA LEU A 222 2.86 23.44 1.25
C LEU A 222 1.41 23.19 0.84
N SER A 223 1.10 21.98 0.33
CA SER A 223 -0.26 21.61 -0.08
C SER A 223 -1.24 21.47 1.09
N ALA A 224 -0.75 21.12 2.29
CA ALA A 224 -1.55 21.02 3.51
C ALA A 224 -1.81 22.40 4.16
N VAL A 225 -0.92 23.38 3.94
CA VAL A 225 -1.00 24.73 4.52
C VAL A 225 -1.70 25.72 3.59
N LEU A 226 -1.75 25.46 2.28
CA LEU A 226 -2.48 26.29 1.32
C LEU A 226 -3.94 25.80 1.16
N PRO A 227 -4.95 26.49 1.74
CA PRO A 227 -6.33 26.21 1.41
C PRO A 227 -6.55 26.45 -0.08
N GLY A 228 -7.27 25.53 -0.73
CA GLY A 228 -7.54 25.57 -2.16
C GLY A 228 -8.09 26.92 -2.61
N ASN A 229 -7.31 27.65 -3.41
CA ASN A 229 -7.80 28.79 -4.17
C ASN A 229 -8.59 28.27 -5.38
N GLY A 230 -9.85 27.90 -5.12
CA GLY A 230 -10.80 27.48 -6.13
C GLY A 230 -12.20 27.92 -5.74
N GLY A 231 -12.55 29.19 -6.02
CA GLY A 231 -13.90 29.68 -5.73
C GLY A 231 -14.15 31.13 -6.13
N LYS A 232 -14.55 31.33 -7.39
CA LYS A 232 -15.50 32.33 -7.93
C LYS A 232 -15.27 33.83 -7.66
N LYS A 233 -14.94 34.56 -8.73
CA LYS A 233 -15.39 35.95 -8.92
C LYS A 233 -16.85 35.95 -9.37
N GLU A 234 -17.65 36.78 -8.72
CA GLU A 234 -19.03 37.14 -9.06
C GLU A 234 -19.10 37.96 -10.35
N SER A 235 -20.02 37.60 -11.26
CA SER A 235 -21.06 38.44 -11.90
C SER A 235 -21.69 37.67 -13.06
#